data_AF-A0A6A6U4X8-F1
#
_entry.id   AF-A0A6A6U4X8-F1
#
_cell.length_a   1.000
_cell.length_b   1.000
_cell.length_c   1.000
_cell.angle_alpha   90.00
_cell.angle_beta   90.00
_cell.angle_gamma   90.00
#
_symmetry.space_group_name_H-M   'P 1'
#
loop_
_entity.id
_entity.type
_entity.pdbx_description
1 polymer ?
#
loop_
_entity_poly.entity_id
_entity_poly.type
_entity_poly.pdbx_seq_one_letter_code
_entity_poly.pdbx_strand_id
1 'polypeptide(L)'
;MEPCLILINGYPGVGKHTIAKHIHTALDSDNNTTFIHNHLLIDPVEAICPGRNPRHYALRKKFRDVAFDALIADPNPQLSIIITISLGANADDIAVMHEHLRIARERRIKRPLGQLDV
;
A
#
# COMPACT_ATOMS: atom_id res chain seq x y z
N MET A 1 -6.12 2.87 -18.70
CA MET A 1 -6.32 3.77 -17.55
C MET A 1 -4.98 4.41 -17.25
N GLU A 2 -4.91 5.70 -16.90
CA GLU A 2 -3.64 6.22 -16.36
C GLU A 2 -3.30 5.48 -15.06
N PRO A 3 -2.02 5.12 -14.82
CA PRO A 3 -1.64 4.37 -13.63
C PRO A 3 -1.99 5.16 -12.37
N CYS A 4 -2.48 4.48 -11.34
CA CYS A 4 -2.85 5.11 -10.08
C CYS A 4 -2.44 4.29 -8.86
N LEU A 5 -2.32 4.96 -7.71
CA LEU A 5 -2.19 4.32 -6.41
C LEU A 5 -3.49 4.57 -5.63
N ILE A 6 -4.21 3.50 -5.31
CA ILE A 6 -5.43 3.54 -4.52
C ILE A 6 -5.11 3.05 -3.11
N LEU A 7 -5.13 3.96 -2.13
CA LEU A 7 -4.97 3.63 -0.71
C LEU A 7 -6.34 3.57 -0.05
N ILE A 8 -6.71 2.40 0.49
CA ILE A 8 -7.97 2.20 1.22
C ILE A 8 -7.64 2.03 2.69
N ASN A 9 -7.82 3.10 3.47
CA ASN A 9 -7.63 3.09 4.91
C ASN A 9 -8.90 2.71 5.67
N GLY A 10 -8.74 1.95 6.75
CA GLY A 10 -9.81 1.71 7.71
C GLY A 10 -9.45 0.63 8.73
N TYR A 11 -10.10 0.67 9.90
CA TYR A 11 -9.88 -0.31 10.96
C TYR A 11 -10.26 -1.74 10.51
N PRO A 12 -9.81 -2.79 11.23
CA PRO A 12 -10.28 -4.15 11.00
C PRO A 12 -11.82 -4.23 11.02
N GLY A 13 -12.40 -5.04 10.12
CA GLY A 13 -13.86 -5.25 10.06
C GLY A 13 -14.66 -4.29 9.18
N VAL A 14 -14.10 -3.18 8.68
CA VAL A 14 -14.86 -2.17 7.91
C VAL A 14 -15.06 -2.50 6.42
N GLY A 15 -14.74 -3.72 5.98
CA GLY A 15 -14.92 -4.13 4.58
C GLY A 15 -13.86 -3.66 3.58
N LYS A 16 -12.78 -2.98 4.02
CA LYS A 16 -11.72 -2.47 3.12
C LYS A 16 -11.11 -3.53 2.19
N HIS A 17 -10.91 -4.76 2.69
CA HIS A 17 -10.38 -5.87 1.88
C HIS A 17 -11.39 -6.28 0.81
N THR A 18 -12.67 -6.42 1.18
CA THR A 18 -13.75 -6.76 0.25
C THR A 18 -13.86 -5.72 -0.86
N ILE A 19 -13.87 -4.42 -0.52
CA ILE A 19 -13.95 -3.33 -1.50
C ILE A 19 -12.72 -3.36 -2.41
N ALA A 20 -11.51 -3.41 -1.85
CA ALA A 20 -10.27 -3.44 -2.61
C ALA A 20 -10.21 -4.61 -3.60
N LYS A 21 -10.68 -5.79 -3.18
CA LYS A 21 -10.76 -6.98 -4.03
C LYS A 21 -11.72 -6.79 -5.20
N HIS A 22 -12.90 -6.22 -4.97
CA HIS A 22 -13.86 -5.96 -6.06
C HIS A 22 -13.35 -4.88 -7.02
N ILE A 23 -12.70 -3.84 -6.51
CA ILE A 23 -12.03 -2.82 -7.35
C ILE A 23 -10.95 -3.49 -8.19
N HIS A 24 -10.08 -4.31 -7.59
CA HIS A 24 -9.06 -5.07 -8.30
C HIS A 24 -9.68 -5.90 -9.44
N THR A 25 -10.67 -6.73 -9.15
CA THR A 25 -11.35 -7.56 -10.17
C THR A 25 -12.01 -6.73 -11.27
N ALA A 26 -12.58 -5.57 -10.95
CA ALA A 26 -13.23 -4.71 -11.94
C ALA A 26 -12.25 -3.96 -12.85
N LEU A 27 -11.04 -3.65 -12.34
CA LEU A 27 -10.02 -2.88 -13.06
C LEU A 27 -8.98 -3.76 -13.77
N ASP A 28 -8.91 -5.05 -13.47
CA ASP A 28 -7.87 -5.96 -13.96
C ASP A 28 -8.16 -6.48 -15.36
N SER A 29 -8.26 -5.56 -16.33
CA SER A 29 -8.53 -5.93 -17.73
C SER A 29 -7.33 -6.60 -18.42
N ASP A 30 -6.10 -6.40 -17.92
CA ASP A 30 -4.84 -6.81 -18.59
C ASP A 30 -3.68 -7.16 -17.63
N ASN A 31 -3.94 -7.64 -16.41
CA ASN A 31 -2.91 -7.85 -15.37
C ASN A 31 -2.12 -6.58 -15.02
N ASN A 32 -2.70 -5.41 -15.26
CA ASN A 32 -2.10 -4.10 -15.01
C ASN A 32 -2.46 -3.55 -13.62
N THR A 33 -3.06 -4.37 -12.76
CA THR A 33 -3.42 -3.96 -11.40
C THR A 33 -2.84 -4.92 -10.37
N THR A 34 -2.06 -4.41 -9.43
CA THR A 34 -1.58 -5.18 -8.27
C THR A 34 -2.38 -4.83 -7.03
N PHE A 35 -2.87 -5.86 -6.32
CA PHE A 35 -3.56 -5.70 -5.04
C PHE A 35 -2.68 -6.18 -3.88
N ILE A 36 -2.40 -5.29 -2.93
CA ILE A 36 -1.66 -5.57 -1.70
C ILE A 36 -2.57 -5.35 -0.50
N HIS A 37 -2.97 -6.42 0.17
CA HIS A 37 -3.63 -6.27 1.46
C HIS A 37 -2.62 -6.22 2.61
N ASN A 38 -2.94 -5.44 3.65
CA ASN A 38 -2.07 -5.21 4.81
C ASN A 38 -1.46 -6.49 5.41
N HIS A 39 -2.21 -7.61 5.43
CA HIS A 39 -1.72 -8.90 5.94
C HIS A 39 -0.52 -9.47 5.17
N LEU A 40 -0.37 -9.19 3.86
CA LEU A 40 0.83 -9.59 3.11
C LEU A 40 2.10 -8.93 3.67
N LEU A 41 1.97 -7.78 4.31
CA LEU A 41 3.07 -7.00 4.88
C LEU A 41 3.23 -7.21 6.40
N ILE A 42 2.28 -7.89 7.04
CA ILE A 42 2.24 -8.10 8.51
C ILE A 42 2.56 -9.56 8.85
N ASP A 43 1.88 -10.50 8.23
CA ASP A 43 1.87 -11.90 8.67
C ASP A 43 3.26 -12.57 8.54
N PRO A 44 4.06 -12.33 7.47
CA PRO A 44 5.43 -12.84 7.41
C PRO A 44 6.32 -12.32 8.55
N VAL A 45 6.10 -11.06 8.96
CA VAL A 45 6.88 -10.42 10.02
C VAL A 45 6.45 -10.93 11.38
N GLU A 46 5.14 -11.10 11.61
CA GLU A 46 4.60 -11.68 12.83
C GLU A 46 5.12 -13.12 13.05
N ALA A 47 5.22 -13.91 11.98
CA ALA A 47 5.76 -15.27 12.04
C ALA A 47 7.25 -15.31 12.44
N ILE A 48 8.05 -14.32 12.01
CA ILE A 48 9.50 -14.26 12.28
C ILE A 48 9.81 -13.57 13.62
N CYS A 49 9.07 -12.51 13.95
CA CYS A 49 9.31 -11.66 15.11
C CYS A 49 7.97 -11.28 15.75
N PRO A 50 7.36 -12.17 16.55
CA PRO A 50 6.03 -11.94 17.10
C PRO A 50 5.99 -10.86 18.18
N GLY A 51 4.78 -10.36 18.47
CA GLY A 51 4.50 -9.58 19.68
C GLY A 51 4.67 -8.06 19.56
N ARG A 52 4.71 -7.51 18.33
CA ARG A 52 4.65 -6.05 18.07
C ARG A 52 5.60 -5.20 18.93
N ASN A 53 6.79 -5.72 19.21
CA ASN A 53 7.84 -5.00 19.92
C ASN A 53 8.66 -4.11 18.94
N PRO A 54 9.61 -3.28 19.41
CA PRO A 54 10.40 -2.43 18.52
C PRO A 54 11.15 -3.21 17.41
N ARG A 55 11.62 -4.43 17.71
CA ARG A 55 12.26 -5.30 16.71
C ARG A 55 11.26 -5.78 15.65
N HIS A 56 10.03 -6.10 16.03
CA HIS A 56 8.94 -6.41 15.10
C HIS A 56 8.70 -5.23 14.16
N TYR A 57 8.53 -4.01 14.70
CA TYR A 57 8.28 -2.83 13.86
C TYR A 57 9.45 -2.50 12.92
N ALA A 58 10.70 -2.66 13.39
CA ALA A 58 11.88 -2.50 12.55
C ALA A 58 11.92 -3.52 11.39
N LEU A 59 11.61 -4.80 11.67
CA LEU A 59 11.51 -5.82 10.63
C LEU A 59 10.35 -5.53 9.66
N ARG A 60 9.21 -5.10 10.19
CA ARG A 60 8.02 -4.76 9.40
C ARG A 60 8.30 -3.62 8.44
N LYS A 61 9.06 -2.60 8.87
CA LYS A 61 9.49 -1.52 8.00
C LYS A 61 10.37 -2.04 6.87
N LYS A 62 11.41 -2.83 7.16
CA LYS A 62 12.29 -3.42 6.13
C LYS A 62 11.53 -4.29 5.14
N PHE A 63 10.55 -5.05 5.60
CA PHE A 63 9.72 -5.88 4.73
C PHE A 63 8.86 -5.03 3.78
N ARG A 64 8.28 -3.93 4.27
CA ARG A 64 7.58 -2.96 3.42
C ARG A 64 8.53 -2.30 2.42
N ASP A 65 9.73 -1.89 2.85
CA ASP A 65 10.71 -1.26 1.98
C ASP A 65 11.02 -2.17 0.76
N VAL A 66 11.28 -3.47 1.00
CA VAL A 66 11.51 -4.47 -0.06
C VAL A 66 10.30 -4.60 -0.99
N ALA A 67 9.09 -4.74 -0.43
CA ALA A 67 7.87 -4.88 -1.23
C ALA A 67 7.62 -3.62 -2.09
N PHE A 68 7.82 -2.44 -1.52
CA PHE A 68 7.61 -1.17 -2.21
C PHE A 68 8.68 -0.91 -3.27
N ASP A 69 9.93 -1.27 -3.02
CA ASP A 69 11.00 -1.17 -4.02
C ASP A 69 10.73 -2.08 -5.23
N ALA A 70 10.19 -3.28 -5.02
CA ALA A 70 9.76 -4.16 -6.11
C ALA A 70 8.64 -3.52 -6.96
N LEU A 71 7.65 -2.90 -6.33
CA LEU A 71 6.59 -2.18 -7.03
C LEU A 71 7.13 -0.96 -7.78
N ILE A 72 8.08 -0.23 -7.21
CA ILE A 72 8.69 0.94 -7.84
C ILE A 72 9.49 0.52 -9.07
N ALA A 73 10.25 -0.57 -8.97
CA ALA A 73 11.08 -1.10 -10.04
C ALA A 73 10.31 -1.86 -11.12
N ASP A 74 9.01 -2.12 -10.94
CA ASP A 74 8.22 -2.84 -11.93
C ASP A 74 8.24 -2.10 -13.30
N PRO A 75 8.65 -2.80 -14.38
CA PRO A 75 8.90 -2.17 -15.67
C PRO A 75 7.63 -1.75 -16.41
N ASN A 76 6.44 -2.19 -15.97
CA ASN A 76 5.18 -1.85 -16.61
C ASN A 76 4.75 -0.42 -16.22
N PRO A 77 4.80 0.56 -17.14
CA PRO A 77 4.44 1.93 -16.83
C PRO A 77 2.93 2.12 -16.57
N GLN A 78 2.09 1.15 -16.95
CA GLN A 78 0.64 1.20 -16.76
C GLN A 78 0.16 0.53 -15.46
N LEU A 79 1.09 0.01 -14.64
CA LEU A 79 0.74 -0.67 -13.40
C LEU A 79 0.03 0.29 -12.43
N SER A 80 -1.22 -0.06 -12.10
CA SER A 80 -1.99 0.51 -10.99
C SER A 80 -1.84 -0.37 -9.75
N ILE A 81 -1.87 0.27 -8.58
CA ILE A 81 -1.59 -0.40 -7.30
C ILE A 81 -2.72 -0.08 -6.34
N ILE A 82 -3.33 -1.11 -5.76
CA ILE A 82 -4.37 -1.01 -4.75
C ILE A 82 -3.79 -1.53 -3.45
N ILE A 83 -3.79 -0.73 -2.38
CA ILE A 83 -3.28 -1.13 -1.07
C ILE A 83 -4.35 -0.92 0.00
N THR A 84 -4.60 -1.93 0.83
CA THR A 84 -5.38 -1.73 2.06
C THR A 84 -4.45 -1.47 3.25
N ILE A 85 -4.82 -0.49 4.06
CA ILE A 85 -4.06 -0.06 5.25
C ILE A 85 -5.00 0.15 6.44
N SER A 86 -4.43 0.23 7.64
CA SER A 86 -5.15 0.50 8.88
C SER A 86 -4.27 1.41 9.73
N LEU A 87 -4.42 2.72 9.51
CA LEU A 87 -3.62 3.78 10.12
C LEU A 87 -4.55 4.78 10.82
N GLY A 88 -4.12 5.27 11.98
CA GLY A 88 -4.72 6.42 12.66
C GLY A 88 -4.12 7.75 12.20
N ALA A 89 -4.34 8.80 12.99
CA ALA A 89 -3.88 10.16 12.71
C ALA A 89 -2.67 10.58 13.59
N ASN A 90 -1.96 9.63 14.20
CA ASN A 90 -0.74 9.92 14.96
C ASN A 90 0.48 10.02 14.04
N ALA A 91 1.57 10.59 14.55
CA ALA A 91 2.79 10.85 13.77
C ALA A 91 3.41 9.58 13.17
N ASP A 92 3.40 8.47 13.90
CA ASP A 92 3.96 7.20 13.42
C ASP A 92 3.14 6.64 12.26
N ASP A 93 1.82 6.67 12.38
CA ASP A 93 0.90 6.23 11.32
C ASP A 93 0.98 7.13 10.08
N ILE A 94 1.13 8.45 10.26
CA ILE A 94 1.38 9.39 9.16
C ILE A 94 2.71 9.08 8.46
N ALA A 95 3.77 8.77 9.21
CA ALA A 95 5.05 8.37 8.64
C ALA A 95 4.91 7.09 7.79
N VAL A 96 4.17 6.10 8.28
CA VAL A 96 3.87 4.88 7.51
C VAL A 96 3.05 5.19 6.26
N MET A 97 2.09 6.11 6.32
CA MET A 97 1.34 6.56 5.13
C MET A 97 2.30 7.14 4.07
N HIS A 98 3.27 7.97 4.47
CA HIS A 98 4.25 8.53 3.55
C HIS A 98 5.13 7.47 2.88
N GLU A 99 5.44 6.36 3.55
CA GLU A 99 6.13 5.22 2.92
C GLU A 99 5.34 4.63 1.75
N HIS A 100 4.00 4.58 1.85
CA HIS A 100 3.14 4.10 0.76
C HIS A 100 3.06 5.12 -0.38
N LEU A 101 2.94 6.41 -0.05
CA LEU A 101 2.92 7.49 -1.05
C LEU A 101 4.23 7.60 -1.83
N ARG A 102 5.36 7.13 -1.27
CA ARG A 102 6.64 7.02 -1.99
C ARG A 102 6.49 6.25 -3.30
N ILE A 103 5.68 5.20 -3.34
CA ILE A 103 5.45 4.39 -4.55
C ILE A 103 4.94 5.28 -5.68
N ALA A 104 3.90 6.07 -5.42
CA ALA A 104 3.32 6.97 -6.42
C ALA A 104 4.31 8.05 -6.87
N ARG A 105 5.12 8.59 -5.93
CA ARG A 105 6.13 9.61 -6.24
C ARG A 105 7.22 9.07 -7.16
N GLU A 106 7.80 7.92 -6.83
CA GLU A 106 8.91 7.33 -7.59
C GLU A 106 8.43 6.79 -8.95
N ARG A 107 7.21 6.22 -9.01
CA ARG A 107 6.60 5.79 -10.28
C ARG A 107 6.05 6.95 -11.12
N ARG A 108 6.15 8.20 -10.64
CA ARG A 108 5.64 9.42 -11.31
C ARG A 108 4.16 9.33 -11.68
N ILE A 109 3.36 8.70 -10.83
CA ILE A 109 1.91 8.68 -10.95
C ILE A 109 1.44 10.14 -10.88
N LYS A 110 0.81 10.63 -11.95
CA LYS A 110 0.35 12.02 -12.02
C LYS A 110 -0.62 12.27 -10.86
N ARG A 111 -0.46 13.42 -10.20
CA ARG A 111 -1.51 13.89 -9.30
C ARG A 111 -2.74 14.16 -10.17
N PRO A 112 -3.94 13.70 -9.78
CA PRO A 112 -5.14 14.23 -10.42
C PRO A 112 -5.09 15.76 -10.29
N LEU A 113 -5.36 16.45 -11.40
CA LEU A 113 -5.43 17.90 -11.45
C LEU A 113 -6.55 18.37 -10.51
N GLY A 114 -6.19 18.72 -9.28
CA GLY A 114 -7.10 19.25 -8.26
C GLY A 114 -7.15 18.41 -6.98
N GLN A 115 -6.83 19.06 -5.86
CA GLN A 115 -6.94 18.64 -4.44
C GLN A 115 -5.78 17.84 -3.85
N LEU A 116 -5.24 18.16 -2.66
CA LEU A 116 -5.38 19.29 -1.72
C LEU A 116 -4.02 19.37 -0.98
N ASP A 117 -3.48 20.57 -0.82
CA ASP A 117 -2.49 20.83 0.23
C ASP A 117 -3.23 20.62 1.57
N VAL A 118 -2.90 19.53 2.27
CA VAL A 118 -3.28 19.27 3.66
C VAL A 118 -2.07 19.52 4.54
#